data_AF-A0A0J7KZG8-F1
#
_entry.id   AF-A0A0J7KZG8-F1
#
_cell.length_a   1.000
_cell.length_b   1.000
_cell.length_c   1.000
_cell.angle_alpha   90.00
_cell.angle_beta   90.00
_cell.angle_gamma   90.00
#
_symmetry.space_group_name_H-M   'P 1'
#
loop_
_entity.id
_entity.type
_entity.pdbx_description
1 polymer ?
#
loop_
_entity_poly.entity_id
_entity_poly.type
_entity_poly.pdbx_seq_one_letter_code
_entity_poly.pdbx_strand_id
1 'polypeptide(L)'
;MSKVLPGRSNLAHAITGFLFAVHPIHSEAVAGIVGRADLLACFLTLTSFLTYSAHCNRTRSPFPLLLALVSSTLATLAKETGISSLALCLLWELCRGEPSRKGNCGFTRGRSVGILSGGLVLLALGRLRLVGSRPEFASADNPAARHPSRLTRGLTFLYLPAASARMLLCPSTLSFDWSMEAVPRITSLLDPRNLESVCLYGALIGAAFWAVRGLRRRRRNSSTVGYSARTVTSSRCPVCAGRRTGGCHTDGCRAANNNNNSPLGDCHCAKRPSGNGGVNVGGRQTAAAALAVSLGFLVLPFLPASNLFFYVGFVIAERILYLPSVGACLIIGAAVSGCYRIARRNGSKTRGRAVLLATAILIGVMSAKTLVRNADWRDEESLYRSALQVNPPKAYGNLGSILSEQGRIAEAEEAFVQALRYRPNMADVHYNL
;
A
#
# COMPACT_ATOMS: atom_id res chain seq x y z
N MET A 1 11.29 0.73 13.53
CA MET A 1 10.28 0.28 12.53
C MET A 1 8.88 -0.03 13.11
N SER A 2 8.58 0.18 14.40
CA SER A 2 7.40 -0.42 15.07
C SER A 2 6.06 0.34 15.00
N LYS A 3 5.79 1.19 14.00
CA LYS A 3 4.58 2.05 14.01
C LYS A 3 3.71 2.07 12.74
N VAL A 4 4.06 1.34 11.68
CA VAL A 4 3.25 1.34 10.44
C VAL A 4 2.01 0.46 10.59
N LEU A 5 2.13 -0.68 11.27
CA LEU A 5 0.98 -1.53 11.64
C LEU A 5 0.63 -1.32 13.13
N PRO A 6 -0.66 -1.37 13.50
CA PRO A 6 -1.10 -1.16 14.88
C PRO A 6 -0.76 -2.39 15.73
N GLY A 7 0.24 -2.26 16.60
CA GLY A 7 0.57 -3.24 17.64
C GLY A 7 1.99 -3.79 17.53
N ARG A 8 2.60 -4.09 18.69
CA ARG A 8 3.87 -4.83 18.81
C ARG A 8 3.74 -6.32 18.42
N SER A 9 2.71 -6.72 17.65
CA SER A 9 2.55 -8.11 17.25
C SER A 9 3.41 -8.40 16.03
N ASN A 10 4.47 -9.19 16.22
CA ASN A 10 5.32 -9.71 15.14
C ASN A 10 4.50 -10.44 14.04
N LEU A 11 3.33 -10.96 14.39
CA LEU A 11 2.45 -11.70 13.48
C LEU A 11 1.94 -10.89 12.28
N ALA A 12 1.42 -9.67 12.49
CA ALA A 12 0.88 -8.86 11.39
C ALA A 12 1.97 -8.50 10.36
N HIS A 13 3.16 -8.18 10.86
CA HIS A 13 4.32 -7.84 10.03
C HIS A 13 4.82 -9.08 9.26
N ALA A 14 4.91 -10.23 9.93
CA ALA A 14 5.31 -11.49 9.29
C ALA A 14 4.32 -11.90 8.20
N ILE A 15 3.01 -11.89 8.46
CA ILE A 15 1.98 -12.23 7.47
C ILE A 15 2.04 -11.28 6.28
N THR A 16 2.17 -9.97 6.52
CA THR A 16 2.33 -8.97 5.45
C THR A 16 3.54 -9.30 4.57
N GLY A 17 4.70 -9.59 5.19
CA GLY A 17 5.94 -9.90 4.48
C GLY A 17 5.83 -11.19 3.67
N PHE A 18 5.27 -12.26 4.25
CA PHE A 18 5.07 -13.52 3.54
C PHE A 18 4.09 -13.37 2.38
N LEU A 19 2.92 -12.75 2.60
CA LEU A 19 1.93 -12.53 1.55
C LEU A 19 2.51 -11.70 0.40
N PHE A 20 3.29 -10.66 0.69
CA PHE A 20 3.96 -9.88 -0.33
C PHE A 20 4.97 -10.76 -1.08
N ALA A 21 5.83 -11.50 -0.37
CA ALA A 21 6.86 -12.32 -1.00
C ALA A 21 6.33 -13.42 -1.94
N VAL A 22 5.13 -13.96 -1.66
CA VAL A 22 4.56 -15.10 -2.40
C VAL A 22 3.43 -14.68 -3.34
N HIS A 23 3.23 -13.39 -3.60
CA HIS A 23 2.08 -12.94 -4.38
C HIS A 23 2.26 -13.18 -5.88
N PRO A 24 1.36 -13.90 -6.57
CA PRO A 24 1.50 -14.20 -8.00
C PRO A 24 1.53 -12.98 -8.94
N ILE A 25 1.03 -11.83 -8.48
CA ILE A 25 1.03 -10.58 -9.27
C ILE A 25 2.44 -10.03 -9.48
N HIS A 26 3.43 -10.56 -8.73
CA HIS A 26 4.83 -10.14 -8.83
C HIS A 26 5.57 -10.86 -9.95
N SER A 27 5.04 -11.95 -10.49
CA SER A 27 5.75 -12.77 -11.49
C SER A 27 6.18 -11.96 -12.71
N GLU A 28 5.30 -11.11 -13.28
CA GLU A 28 5.66 -10.23 -14.40
C GLU A 28 6.81 -9.28 -14.02
N ALA A 29 6.69 -8.60 -12.88
CA ALA A 29 7.66 -7.59 -12.44
C ALA A 29 9.04 -8.20 -12.08
N VAL A 30 9.06 -9.45 -11.63
CA VAL A 30 10.29 -10.14 -11.18
C VAL A 30 10.95 -10.92 -12.32
N ALA A 31 10.18 -11.65 -13.12
CA ALA A 31 10.72 -12.47 -14.20
C ALA A 31 11.04 -11.63 -15.45
N GLY A 32 10.25 -10.61 -15.75
CA GLY A 32 10.46 -9.74 -16.91
C GLY A 32 11.58 -8.72 -16.70
N ILE A 33 12.51 -8.61 -17.67
CA ILE A 33 13.60 -7.62 -17.62
C ILE A 33 13.08 -6.18 -17.50
N VAL A 34 11.96 -5.88 -18.16
CA VAL A 34 11.27 -4.59 -18.13
C VAL A 34 10.77 -4.24 -16.72
N GLY A 35 10.42 -5.26 -15.93
CA GLY A 35 9.92 -5.13 -14.56
C GLY A 35 10.97 -4.69 -13.53
N ARG A 36 12.27 -4.69 -13.86
CA ARG A 36 13.34 -4.22 -12.95
C ARG A 36 13.13 -2.76 -12.51
N ALA A 37 12.55 -1.94 -13.39
CA ALA A 37 12.20 -0.56 -13.07
C ALA A 37 11.15 -0.49 -11.94
N ASP A 38 10.17 -1.39 -11.94
CA ASP A 38 9.13 -1.47 -10.91
C ASP A 38 9.71 -1.94 -9.56
N LEU A 39 10.62 -2.92 -9.57
CA LEU A 39 11.34 -3.38 -8.37
C LEU A 39 12.16 -2.26 -7.74
N LEU A 40 12.96 -1.56 -8.56
CA LEU A 40 13.82 -0.46 -8.11
C LEU A 40 12.99 0.70 -7.57
N ALA A 41 11.93 1.10 -8.27
CA ALA A 41 11.04 2.17 -7.82
C ALA A 41 10.32 1.80 -6.51
N CYS A 42 9.90 0.54 -6.34
CA CYS A 42 9.30 0.05 -5.11
C CYS A 42 10.30 0.11 -3.93
N PHE A 43 11.51 -0.42 -4.11
CA PHE A 43 12.57 -0.38 -3.10
C PHE A 43 12.90 1.05 -2.66
N LEU A 44 13.07 1.97 -3.62
CA LEU A 44 13.38 3.37 -3.34
C LEU A 44 12.19 4.11 -2.69
N THR A 45 10.95 3.79 -3.08
CA THR A 45 9.74 4.33 -2.45
C THR A 45 9.62 3.89 -0.99
N LEU A 46 9.86 2.62 -0.70
CA LEU A 46 9.86 2.10 0.67
C LEU A 46 11.00 2.71 1.49
N THR A 47 12.18 2.86 0.90
CA THR A 47 13.33 3.51 1.54
C THR A 47 13.01 4.97 1.89
N SER A 48 12.44 5.71 0.95
CA SER A 48 11.96 7.09 1.18
C SER A 48 10.96 7.15 2.33
N PHE A 49 9.94 6.30 2.30
CA PHE A 49 8.91 6.27 3.34
C PHE A 49 9.49 5.90 4.73
N LEU A 50 10.37 4.91 4.81
CA LEU A 50 10.95 4.43 6.07
C LEU A 50 11.93 5.45 6.67
N THR A 51 12.77 6.09 5.84
CA THR A 51 13.72 7.12 6.27
C THR A 51 13.00 8.38 6.72
N TYR A 52 11.93 8.78 6.01
CA TYR A 52 11.05 9.85 6.45
C TYR A 52 10.29 9.49 7.73
N SER A 53 9.82 8.26 7.87
CA SER A 53 9.21 7.80 9.13
C SER A 53 10.20 7.86 10.29
N ALA A 54 11.49 7.58 10.05
CA ALA A 54 12.56 7.74 11.03
C ALA A 54 12.82 9.22 11.37
N HIS A 55 12.81 10.12 10.38
CA HIS A 55 12.85 11.58 10.56
C HIS A 55 11.79 12.05 11.55
N CYS A 56 10.53 11.65 11.35
CA CYS A 56 9.41 12.01 12.22
C CYS A 56 9.48 11.38 13.62
N ASN A 57 10.18 10.25 13.81
CA ASN A 57 10.28 9.59 15.12
C ASN A 57 11.46 10.09 15.96
N ARG A 58 12.47 10.71 15.35
CA ARG A 58 13.65 11.28 16.02
C ARG A 58 13.46 12.80 16.24
N THR A 59 14.56 13.53 16.41
CA THR A 59 14.63 14.99 16.58
C THR A 59 14.36 15.78 15.28
N ARG A 60 13.72 15.18 14.27
CA ARG A 60 13.58 15.73 12.91
C ARG A 60 14.92 16.22 12.33
N SER A 61 15.94 15.37 12.36
CA SER A 61 17.24 15.71 11.78
C SER A 61 17.17 15.86 10.25
N PRO A 62 17.95 16.76 9.63
CA PRO A 62 17.87 16.98 8.18
C PRO A 62 18.33 15.77 7.35
N PHE A 63 19.21 14.92 7.88
CA PHE A 63 19.80 13.81 7.13
C PHE A 63 18.79 12.75 6.66
N PRO A 64 17.90 12.18 7.49
CA PRO A 64 16.89 11.23 7.02
C PRO A 64 15.84 11.87 6.09
N LEU A 65 15.59 13.19 6.22
CA LEU A 65 14.74 13.92 5.27
C LEU A 65 15.43 14.03 3.90
N LEU A 66 16.70 14.40 3.86
CA LEU A 66 17.48 14.44 2.62
C LEU A 66 17.51 13.07 1.94
N LEU A 67 17.77 12.01 2.69
CA LEU A 67 17.75 10.65 2.16
C LEU A 67 16.38 10.29 1.59
N ALA A 68 15.28 10.68 2.26
CA ALA A 68 13.94 10.45 1.74
C ALA A 68 13.68 11.19 0.42
N LEU A 69 14.15 12.43 0.29
CA LEU A 69 14.04 13.21 -0.95
C LEU A 69 14.85 12.59 -2.08
N VAL A 70 16.12 12.25 -1.83
CA VAL A 70 17.00 11.61 -2.82
C VAL A 70 16.40 10.28 -3.29
N SER A 71 15.98 9.41 -2.37
CA SER A 71 15.33 8.15 -2.72
C SER A 71 14.03 8.37 -3.51
N SER A 72 13.25 9.40 -3.20
CA SER A 72 12.02 9.72 -3.96
C SER A 72 12.30 10.21 -5.38
N THR A 73 13.34 11.03 -5.55
CA THR A 73 13.79 11.48 -6.87
C THR A 73 14.28 10.29 -7.69
N LEU A 74 15.14 9.44 -7.13
CA LEU A 74 15.62 8.23 -7.79
C LEU A 74 14.46 7.27 -8.11
N ALA A 75 13.47 7.13 -7.23
CA ALA A 75 12.27 6.33 -7.50
C ALA A 75 11.49 6.86 -8.71
N THR A 76 11.36 8.18 -8.82
CA THR A 76 10.66 8.85 -9.94
C THR A 76 11.43 8.73 -11.26
N LEU A 77 12.77 8.73 -11.20
CA LEU A 77 13.63 8.48 -12.36
C LEU A 77 13.59 7.01 -12.80
N ALA A 78 13.50 6.07 -11.86
CA ALA A 78 13.36 4.66 -12.15
C ALA A 78 11.99 4.33 -12.78
N LYS A 79 10.91 4.90 -12.23
CA LYS A 79 9.54 4.67 -12.71
C LYS A 79 8.62 5.83 -12.38
N GLU A 80 7.66 6.07 -13.26
CA GLU A 80 6.62 7.10 -13.10
C GLU A 80 5.85 7.04 -11.79
N THR A 81 5.60 5.83 -11.28
CA THR A 81 4.85 5.56 -10.06
C THR A 81 5.62 6.02 -8.81
N GLY A 82 6.94 6.20 -8.92
CA GLY A 82 7.81 6.68 -7.86
C GLY A 82 7.47 8.08 -7.33
N ILE A 83 6.74 8.89 -8.12
CA ILE A 83 6.24 10.21 -7.69
C ILE A 83 5.32 10.12 -6.46
N SER A 84 4.68 8.96 -6.26
CA SER A 84 3.81 8.69 -5.12
C SER A 84 4.56 8.65 -3.78
N SER A 85 5.88 8.46 -3.77
CA SER A 85 6.71 8.36 -2.57
C SER A 85 6.61 9.58 -1.64
N LEU A 86 6.71 10.79 -2.18
CA LEU A 86 6.56 12.03 -1.39
C LEU A 86 5.11 12.24 -0.93
N ALA A 87 4.13 11.85 -1.76
CA ALA A 87 2.72 11.89 -1.38
C ALA A 87 2.41 10.95 -0.19
N LEU A 88 3.03 9.75 -0.16
CA LEU A 88 2.96 8.82 0.96
C LEU A 88 3.60 9.38 2.22
N CYS A 89 4.73 10.07 2.10
CA CYS A 89 5.39 10.76 3.21
C CYS A 89 4.52 11.90 3.79
N LEU A 90 3.89 12.70 2.93
CA LEU A 90 2.93 13.73 3.34
C LEU A 90 1.71 13.13 4.04
N LEU A 91 1.16 12.04 3.49
CA LEU A 91 0.05 11.30 4.11
C LEU A 91 0.43 10.80 5.52
N TRP A 92 1.66 10.31 5.69
CA TRP A 92 2.17 9.90 7.00
C TRP A 92 2.21 11.05 8.01
N GLU A 93 2.65 12.24 7.61
CA GLU A 93 2.61 13.44 8.47
C GLU A 93 1.18 13.83 8.87
N LEU A 94 0.22 13.72 7.94
CA LEU A 94 -1.19 13.98 8.22
C LEU A 94 -1.75 12.98 9.24
N CYS A 95 -1.44 11.70 9.09
CA CYS A 95 -1.87 10.64 10.01
C CYS A 95 -1.21 10.77 11.40
N ARG A 96 0.06 11.18 11.44
CA ARG A 96 0.83 11.33 12.67
C ARG A 96 0.46 12.53 13.51
N GLY A 97 -0.18 13.58 12.99
CA GLY A 97 -0.81 14.65 13.77
C GLY A 97 -0.04 15.12 15.02
N GLU A 98 1.28 15.36 14.92
CA GLU A 98 2.07 15.76 16.10
C GLU A 98 1.80 17.22 16.50
N PRO A 99 1.68 17.50 17.82
CA PRO A 99 1.74 18.88 18.31
C PRO A 99 3.13 19.45 18.04
N SER A 100 3.18 20.71 17.62
CA SER A 100 4.44 21.43 17.40
C SER A 100 5.20 21.49 18.73
N ARG A 101 6.18 20.59 18.93
CA ARG A 101 7.09 20.69 20.08
C ARG A 101 7.92 21.96 19.89
N LYS A 102 7.65 22.98 20.71
CA LYS A 102 8.59 24.08 20.96
C LYS A 102 9.78 23.49 21.75
N GLY A 103 10.65 22.77 21.07
CA GLY A 103 11.97 22.39 21.58
C GLY A 103 13.02 22.99 20.66
N ASN A 104 14.22 23.27 21.18
CA ASN A 104 15.36 23.90 20.52
C ASN A 104 15.92 23.18 19.26
N CYS A 105 15.16 22.32 18.60
CA CYS A 105 15.55 21.65 17.37
C CYS A 105 15.18 22.50 16.14
N GLY A 106 16.16 22.80 15.29
CA GLY A 106 16.01 23.72 14.14
C GLY A 106 15.06 23.30 13.01
N PHE A 107 14.48 22.10 13.03
CA PHE A 107 13.59 21.62 11.97
C PHE A 107 12.15 21.40 12.45
N THR A 108 11.28 22.35 12.12
CA THR A 108 9.86 22.27 12.46
C THR A 108 9.10 21.33 11.53
N ARG A 109 7.95 20.82 11.99
CA ARG A 109 7.00 20.08 11.15
C ARG A 109 6.62 20.86 9.89
N GLY A 110 6.37 22.16 10.03
CA GLY A 110 6.04 23.05 8.91
C GLY A 110 7.15 23.07 7.85
N ARG A 111 8.42 23.15 8.24
CA ARG A 111 9.56 23.08 7.32
C ARG A 111 9.61 21.73 6.58
N SER A 112 9.43 20.62 7.29
CA SER A 112 9.41 19.29 6.67
C SER A 112 8.28 19.13 5.65
N VAL A 113 7.07 19.57 6.00
CA VAL A 113 5.90 19.53 5.11
C VAL A 113 6.11 20.45 3.90
N GLY A 114 6.64 21.66 4.12
CA GLY A 114 6.95 22.61 3.04
C GLY A 114 7.97 22.03 2.05
N ILE A 115 9.02 21.39 2.55
CA ILE A 115 10.05 20.76 1.71
C ILE A 115 9.51 19.55 0.94
N LEU A 116 8.73 18.68 1.59
CA LEU A 116 8.11 17.55 0.88
C LEU A 116 7.12 18.03 -0.19
N SER A 117 6.31 19.04 0.11
CA SER A 117 5.32 19.58 -0.82
C SER A 117 6.01 20.27 -2.00
N GLY A 118 7.02 21.10 -1.72
CA GLY A 118 7.86 21.72 -2.75
C GLY A 118 8.57 20.67 -3.60
N GLY A 119 9.16 19.65 -2.98
CA GLY A 119 9.80 18.53 -3.68
C GLY A 119 8.83 17.76 -4.58
N LEU A 120 7.62 17.49 -4.12
CA LEU A 120 6.59 16.82 -4.92
C LEU A 120 6.18 17.66 -6.14
N VAL A 121 5.97 18.96 -5.94
CA VAL A 121 5.66 19.89 -7.04
C VAL A 121 6.81 19.98 -8.03
N LEU A 122 8.05 20.09 -7.56
CA LEU A 122 9.24 20.14 -8.41
C LEU A 122 9.41 18.85 -9.23
N LEU A 123 9.23 17.68 -8.61
CA LEU A 123 9.28 16.39 -9.33
C LEU A 123 8.15 16.27 -10.36
N ALA A 124 6.92 16.69 -10.01
CA ALA A 124 5.80 16.68 -10.94
C ALA A 124 6.04 17.59 -12.15
N LEU A 125 6.46 18.84 -11.91
CA LEU A 125 6.76 19.80 -12.97
C LEU A 125 7.94 19.37 -13.82
N GLY A 126 9.04 18.92 -13.19
CA GLY A 126 10.21 18.41 -13.90
C GLY A 126 9.85 17.23 -14.80
N ARG A 127 9.01 16.31 -14.32
CA ARG A 127 8.53 15.19 -15.11
C ARG A 127 7.65 15.62 -16.28
N LEU A 128 6.72 16.56 -16.07
CA LEU A 128 5.88 17.10 -17.15
C LEU A 128 6.72 17.83 -18.21
N ARG A 129 7.81 18.50 -17.81
CA ARG A 129 8.75 19.17 -18.72
C ARG A 129 9.57 18.18 -19.55
N LEU A 130 10.01 17.07 -18.94
CA LEU A 130 10.81 16.04 -19.62
C LEU A 130 10.01 15.23 -20.64
N VAL A 131 8.73 14.94 -20.36
CA VAL A 131 7.90 14.12 -21.24
C VAL A 131 7.54 14.85 -22.55
N GLY A 132 7.53 16.18 -22.56
CA GLY A 132 7.28 16.97 -23.76
C GLY A 132 5.84 16.87 -24.24
N SER A 133 5.59 16.05 -25.27
CA SER A 133 4.27 15.89 -25.90
C SER A 133 3.40 14.84 -25.20
N ARG A 134 2.10 14.84 -25.51
CA ARG A 134 1.18 13.81 -25.00
C ARG A 134 1.56 12.46 -25.60
N PRO A 135 1.62 11.38 -24.81
CA PRO A 135 1.92 10.06 -25.33
C PRO A 135 0.84 9.64 -26.34
N GLU A 136 1.27 9.31 -27.55
CA GLU A 136 0.42 8.66 -28.55
C GLU A 136 0.59 7.15 -28.46
N PHE A 137 -0.52 6.43 -28.53
CA PHE A 137 -0.56 4.98 -28.50
C PHE A 137 -1.58 4.47 -29.52
N ALA A 138 -1.38 3.24 -29.99
CA ALA A 138 -2.23 2.64 -30.99
C ALA A 138 -3.63 2.37 -30.41
N SER A 139 -4.65 2.40 -31.26
CA SER A 139 -6.01 2.04 -30.86
C SER A 139 -6.12 0.59 -30.35
N ALA A 140 -5.22 -0.27 -30.83
CA ALA A 140 -5.06 -1.65 -30.37
C ALA A 140 -4.62 -1.76 -28.90
N ASP A 141 -3.77 -0.85 -28.43
CA ASP A 141 -3.19 -0.92 -27.08
C ASP A 141 -4.21 -0.61 -25.98
N ASN A 142 -5.10 0.35 -26.26
CA ASN A 142 -6.20 0.73 -25.38
C ASN A 142 -7.42 1.16 -26.23
N PRO A 143 -8.23 0.20 -26.71
CA PRO A 143 -9.36 0.50 -27.57
C PRO A 143 -10.48 1.24 -26.83
N ALA A 144 -10.57 1.08 -25.51
CA ALA A 144 -11.51 1.84 -24.68
C ALA A 144 -11.26 3.35 -24.82
N ALA A 145 -10.00 3.80 -24.78
CA ALA A 145 -9.65 5.22 -24.86
C ALA A 145 -10.09 5.90 -26.17
N ARG A 146 -10.16 5.14 -27.28
CA ARG A 146 -10.55 5.63 -28.60
C ARG A 146 -12.04 5.44 -28.94
N HIS A 147 -12.82 4.85 -28.02
CA HIS A 147 -14.23 4.58 -28.28
C HIS A 147 -15.06 5.88 -28.40
N PRO A 148 -15.98 6.00 -29.38
CA PRO A 148 -16.73 7.23 -29.62
C PRO A 148 -17.61 7.63 -28.43
N SER A 149 -18.35 6.67 -27.87
CA SER A 149 -19.21 6.91 -26.70
C SER A 149 -18.41 7.25 -25.45
N ARG A 150 -18.68 8.43 -24.86
CA ARG A 150 -18.13 8.87 -23.57
C ARG A 150 -18.62 8.00 -22.41
N LEU A 151 -19.85 7.49 -22.50
CA LEU A 151 -20.41 6.62 -21.48
C LEU A 151 -19.64 5.30 -21.41
N THR A 152 -19.43 4.65 -22.56
CA THR A 152 -18.66 3.40 -22.65
C THR A 152 -17.23 3.58 -22.12
N ARG A 153 -16.59 4.71 -22.45
CA ARG A 153 -15.28 5.09 -21.89
C ARG A 153 -15.33 5.19 -20.38
N GLY A 154 -16.24 5.99 -19.85
CA GLY A 154 -16.38 6.22 -18.41
C GLY A 154 -16.63 4.93 -17.64
N LEU A 155 -17.58 4.11 -18.09
CA LEU A 155 -17.91 2.83 -17.42
C LEU A 155 -16.74 1.85 -17.47
N THR A 156 -16.08 1.72 -18.62
CA THR A 156 -14.92 0.83 -18.75
C THR A 156 -13.79 1.29 -17.84
N PHE A 157 -13.45 2.59 -17.82
CA PHE A 157 -12.37 3.11 -16.98
C PHE A 157 -12.68 3.10 -15.48
N LEU A 158 -13.95 3.18 -15.07
CA LEU A 158 -14.35 2.96 -13.69
C LEU A 158 -14.21 1.47 -13.29
N TYR A 159 -14.34 0.56 -14.25
CA TYR A 159 -14.19 -0.87 -14.00
C TYR A 159 -12.73 -1.36 -13.98
N LEU A 160 -11.81 -0.75 -14.74
CA LEU A 160 -10.41 -1.23 -14.76
C LEU A 160 -9.76 -1.31 -13.37
N PRO A 161 -9.93 -0.32 -12.46
CA PRO A 161 -9.46 -0.45 -11.08
C PRO A 161 -10.10 -1.62 -10.31
N ALA A 162 -11.38 -1.93 -10.57
CA ALA A 162 -12.07 -3.09 -9.98
C ALA A 162 -11.50 -4.40 -10.49
N ALA A 163 -11.23 -4.51 -11.80
CA ALA A 163 -10.54 -5.65 -12.38
C ALA A 163 -9.13 -5.82 -11.77
N SER A 164 -8.36 -4.75 -11.66
CA SER A 164 -7.04 -4.75 -11.00
C SER A 164 -7.10 -5.17 -9.53
N ALA A 165 -8.11 -4.69 -8.78
CA ALA A 165 -8.32 -5.11 -7.40
C ALA A 165 -8.68 -6.60 -7.30
N ARG A 166 -9.45 -7.13 -8.26
CA ARG A 166 -9.76 -8.55 -8.35
C ARG A 166 -8.49 -9.38 -8.54
N MET A 167 -7.56 -8.96 -9.39
CA MET A 167 -6.27 -9.64 -9.56
C MET A 167 -5.40 -9.62 -8.28
N LEU A 168 -5.42 -8.51 -7.52
CA LEU A 168 -4.74 -8.44 -6.22
C LEU A 168 -5.36 -9.38 -5.17
N LEU A 169 -6.68 -9.51 -5.13
CA LEU A 169 -7.38 -10.33 -4.13
C LEU A 169 -7.44 -11.81 -4.52
N CYS A 170 -7.59 -12.10 -5.82
CA CYS A 170 -7.69 -13.43 -6.38
C CYS A 170 -6.95 -13.47 -7.74
N PRO A 171 -5.65 -13.78 -7.76
CA PRO A 171 -4.85 -13.80 -8.98
C PRO A 171 -5.11 -15.07 -9.79
N SER A 172 -6.34 -15.32 -10.24
CA SER A 172 -6.73 -16.54 -10.99
C SER A 172 -6.33 -16.50 -12.45
N THR A 173 -6.41 -15.32 -13.07
CA THR A 173 -6.13 -15.11 -14.49
C THR A 173 -5.11 -14.01 -14.57
N LEU A 174 -3.92 -14.37 -15.05
CA LEU A 174 -2.80 -13.48 -15.26
C LEU A 174 -2.31 -13.68 -16.70
N SER A 175 -1.90 -12.62 -17.36
CA SER A 175 -1.40 -12.57 -18.73
C SER A 175 -0.31 -11.52 -18.83
N PHE A 176 0.67 -11.77 -19.71
CA PHE A 176 1.70 -10.76 -20.01
C PHE A 176 1.11 -9.56 -20.76
N ASP A 177 -0.04 -9.73 -21.42
CA ASP A 177 -0.70 -8.69 -22.19
C ASP A 177 -2.22 -8.71 -22.03
N TRP A 178 -2.77 -7.52 -21.80
CA TRP A 178 -4.19 -7.21 -21.66
C TRP A 178 -4.66 -6.17 -22.69
N SER A 179 -3.90 -5.97 -23.77
CA SER A 179 -4.26 -5.11 -24.89
C SER A 179 -5.41 -5.70 -25.72
N MET A 180 -5.77 -5.01 -26.82
CA MET A 180 -6.84 -5.43 -27.73
C MET A 180 -8.18 -5.54 -26.98
N GLU A 181 -8.95 -6.58 -27.24
CA GLU A 181 -10.26 -6.79 -26.62
C GLU A 181 -10.20 -7.74 -25.42
N ALA A 182 -9.01 -7.92 -24.82
CA ALA A 182 -8.81 -8.78 -23.65
C ALA A 182 -9.70 -8.39 -22.46
N VAL A 183 -10.02 -7.10 -22.34
CA VAL A 183 -11.08 -6.62 -21.43
C VAL A 183 -12.23 -6.07 -22.25
N PRO A 184 -13.36 -6.79 -22.33
CA PRO A 184 -14.52 -6.33 -23.08
C PRO A 184 -15.04 -5.01 -22.53
N ARG A 185 -15.30 -4.04 -23.40
CA ARG A 185 -15.79 -2.71 -23.03
C ARG A 185 -17.18 -2.80 -22.38
N ILE A 186 -17.46 -1.92 -21.42
CA ILE A 186 -18.77 -1.85 -20.77
C ILE A 186 -19.63 -0.84 -21.51
N THR A 187 -20.66 -1.31 -22.22
CA THR A 187 -21.54 -0.48 -23.04
C THR A 187 -22.84 -0.06 -22.34
N SER A 188 -23.24 -0.76 -21.28
CA SER A 188 -24.50 -0.53 -20.56
C SER A 188 -24.26 -0.25 -19.07
N LEU A 189 -25.14 0.57 -18.49
CA LEU A 189 -25.18 0.82 -17.04
C LEU A 189 -25.60 -0.42 -16.25
N LEU A 190 -26.39 -1.30 -16.85
CA LEU A 190 -26.89 -2.54 -16.23
C LEU A 190 -25.91 -3.71 -16.36
N ASP A 191 -24.71 -3.48 -16.91
CA ASP A 191 -23.66 -4.49 -16.93
C ASP A 191 -23.30 -4.89 -15.49
N PRO A 192 -23.33 -6.19 -15.14
CA PRO A 192 -23.06 -6.65 -13.78
C PRO A 192 -21.66 -6.26 -13.28
N ARG A 193 -20.70 -6.01 -14.19
CA ARG A 193 -19.35 -5.57 -13.85
C ARG A 193 -19.34 -4.17 -13.21
N ASN A 194 -20.36 -3.34 -13.46
CA ASN A 194 -20.51 -2.07 -12.78
C ASN A 194 -20.74 -2.24 -11.26
N LEU A 195 -21.33 -3.36 -10.83
CA LEU A 195 -21.48 -3.67 -9.41
C LEU A 195 -20.11 -3.82 -8.74
N GLU A 196 -19.13 -4.41 -9.43
CA GLU A 196 -17.77 -4.56 -8.90
C GLU A 196 -17.07 -3.20 -8.75
N SER A 197 -17.26 -2.30 -9.71
CA SER A 197 -16.81 -0.90 -9.61
C SER A 197 -17.43 -0.22 -8.40
N VAL A 198 -18.76 -0.31 -8.24
CA VAL A 198 -19.49 0.28 -7.10
C VAL A 198 -19.00 -0.29 -5.77
N CYS A 199 -18.82 -1.61 -5.67
CA CYS A 199 -18.30 -2.28 -4.49
C CYS A 199 -16.89 -1.82 -4.14
N LEU A 200 -15.98 -1.73 -5.14
CA LEU A 200 -14.61 -1.28 -4.92
C LEU A 200 -14.59 0.16 -4.40
N TYR A 201 -15.21 1.10 -5.11
CA TYR A 201 -15.19 2.51 -4.72
C TYR A 201 -15.92 2.72 -3.39
N GLY A 202 -17.03 2.04 -3.15
CA GLY A 202 -17.74 2.04 -1.87
C GLY A 202 -16.85 1.57 -0.72
N ALA A 203 -16.11 0.47 -0.90
CA ALA A 203 -15.17 -0.04 0.09
C ALA A 203 -14.01 0.93 0.35
N LEU A 204 -13.41 1.51 -0.70
CA LEU A 204 -12.32 2.49 -0.58
C LEU A 204 -12.80 3.77 0.14
N ILE A 205 -13.96 4.30 -0.24
CA ILE A 205 -14.55 5.49 0.39
C ILE A 205 -14.91 5.21 1.84
N GLY A 206 -15.54 4.07 2.13
CA GLY A 206 -15.88 3.66 3.49
C GLY A 206 -14.66 3.50 4.39
N ALA A 207 -13.60 2.86 3.88
CA ALA A 207 -12.35 2.68 4.59
C ALA A 207 -11.62 4.02 4.83
N ALA A 208 -11.58 4.89 3.83
CA ALA A 208 -11.01 6.23 3.94
C ALA A 208 -11.79 7.10 4.95
N PHE A 209 -13.12 7.07 4.89
CA PHE A 209 -13.98 7.79 5.83
C PHE A 209 -13.78 7.30 7.26
N TRP A 210 -13.71 5.98 7.49
CA TRP A 210 -13.43 5.41 8.80
C TRP A 210 -12.06 5.85 9.33
N ALA A 211 -11.02 5.82 8.48
CA ALA A 211 -9.68 6.27 8.84
C ALA A 211 -9.66 7.75 9.21
N VAL A 212 -10.25 8.62 8.38
CA VAL A 212 -10.34 10.06 8.63
C VAL A 212 -11.13 10.36 9.91
N ARG A 213 -12.25 9.69 10.15
CA ARG A 213 -13.04 9.85 11.39
C ARG A 213 -12.23 9.40 12.63
N GLY A 214 -11.47 8.32 12.51
CA GLY A 214 -10.55 7.85 13.54
C GLY A 214 -9.45 8.87 13.87
N LEU A 215 -8.87 9.49 12.84
CA LEU A 215 -7.83 10.52 12.95
C LEU A 215 -8.37 11.85 13.48
N ARG A 216 -9.56 12.31 13.07
CA ARG A 216 -10.16 13.59 13.54
C ARG A 216 -10.49 13.56 15.04
N ARG A 217 -10.94 12.41 15.57
CA ARG A 217 -11.21 12.24 17.02
C ARG A 217 -9.96 12.49 17.89
N ARG A 218 -8.76 12.27 17.34
CA ARG A 218 -7.49 12.60 18.00
C ARG A 218 -7.33 14.10 18.28
N ARG A 219 -7.63 14.95 17.28
CA ARG A 219 -7.42 16.40 17.37
C ARG A 219 -8.36 17.03 18.40
N ARG A 220 -9.62 16.60 18.43
CA ARG A 220 -10.63 17.11 19.37
C ARG A 220 -10.32 16.74 20.83
N ASN A 221 -9.92 15.48 21.09
CA ASN A 221 -9.55 15.05 22.45
C ASN A 221 -8.24 15.67 22.96
N SER A 222 -7.26 15.97 22.08
CA SER A 222 -6.06 16.71 22.47
C SER A 222 -6.34 18.19 22.81
N SER A 223 -7.35 18.80 22.18
CA SER A 223 -7.77 20.18 22.47
C SER A 223 -8.58 20.31 23.77
N THR A 224 -9.39 19.32 24.14
CA THR A 224 -10.12 19.28 25.42
C THR A 224 -9.28 18.85 26.63
N VAL A 225 -8.01 18.48 26.42
CA VAL A 225 -7.04 18.25 27.51
C VAL A 225 -6.21 19.52 27.80
N GLY A 226 -6.52 20.64 27.15
CA GLY A 226 -6.22 21.97 27.70
C GLY A 226 -7.25 22.29 28.78
N TYR A 227 -6.81 22.41 30.04
CA TYR A 227 -7.65 22.65 31.23
C TYR A 227 -8.49 21.47 31.76
N SER A 228 -7.86 20.31 31.96
CA SER A 228 -8.17 19.53 33.17
C SER A 228 -6.91 18.80 33.61
N ALA A 229 -6.34 19.26 34.71
CA ALA A 229 -5.20 18.65 35.38
C ALA A 229 -5.58 17.26 35.93
N ARG A 230 -5.75 16.27 35.04
CA ARG A 230 -5.78 14.86 35.44
C ARG A 230 -4.36 14.32 35.43
N THR A 231 -3.76 14.51 36.59
CA THR A 231 -2.52 13.92 37.11
C THR A 231 -2.38 12.47 36.67
N VAL A 232 -1.49 12.19 35.72
CA VAL A 232 -1.00 10.83 35.43
C VAL A 232 0.17 10.57 36.38
N THR A 233 -0.08 9.78 37.41
CA THR A 233 0.87 9.51 38.50
C THR A 233 1.84 8.39 38.15
N SER A 234 3.14 8.67 38.26
CA SER A 234 4.16 7.69 38.67
C SER A 234 3.66 6.94 39.91
N SER A 235 3.84 5.62 39.95
CA SER A 235 3.42 4.75 41.07
C SER A 235 4.29 4.90 42.32
N ARG A 236 5.21 5.87 42.33
CA ARG A 236 6.14 6.16 43.42
C ARG A 236 6.33 7.67 43.55
N CYS A 237 6.46 8.16 44.78
CA CYS A 237 6.84 9.54 45.05
C CYS A 237 8.09 9.90 44.21
N PRO A 238 8.10 11.03 43.48
CA PRO A 238 9.22 11.38 42.60
C PRO A 238 10.52 11.61 43.37
N VAL A 239 10.44 11.84 44.68
CA VAL A 239 11.59 12.11 45.55
C VAL A 239 12.06 10.84 46.26
N CYS A 240 11.19 10.13 47.01
CA CYS A 240 11.63 8.98 47.80
C CYS A 240 11.47 7.61 47.10
N ALA A 241 10.79 7.55 45.96
CA ALA A 241 10.53 6.34 45.20
C ALA A 241 9.93 5.16 46.02
N GLY A 242 9.30 5.43 47.17
CA GLY A 242 8.76 4.41 48.07
C GLY A 242 9.79 3.71 48.96
N ARG A 243 11.01 4.23 49.10
CA ARG A 243 11.99 3.74 50.08
C ARG A 243 11.75 4.39 51.45
N ARG A 244 11.92 3.63 52.53
CA ARG A 244 11.98 4.17 53.90
C ARG A 244 13.27 4.99 54.00
N THR A 245 13.14 6.31 53.90
CA THR A 245 14.19 7.24 54.33
C THR A 245 14.15 7.22 55.85
N GLY A 246 15.08 6.52 56.51
CA GLY A 246 15.11 6.47 57.97
C GLY A 246 15.12 7.88 58.56
N GLY A 247 14.37 8.11 59.65
CA GLY A 247 14.40 9.26 60.56
C GLY A 247 14.18 10.68 60.02
N CYS A 248 14.50 10.97 58.75
CA CYS A 248 14.53 12.32 58.19
C CYS A 248 13.94 12.32 56.77
N HIS A 249 12.83 13.05 56.58
CA HIS A 249 12.30 13.36 55.26
C HIS A 249 13.05 14.55 54.64
N THR A 250 13.37 14.49 53.35
CA THR A 250 13.96 15.62 52.61
C THR A 250 12.92 16.72 52.38
N ASP A 251 13.36 17.98 52.29
CA ASP A 251 12.47 19.13 52.03
C ASP A 251 11.68 18.97 50.73
N GLY A 252 12.26 18.30 49.73
CA GLY A 252 11.55 17.94 48.50
C GLY A 252 10.37 16.99 48.72
N CYS A 253 10.41 16.13 49.74
CA CYS A 253 9.30 15.24 50.10
C CYS A 253 8.19 15.99 50.84
N ARG A 254 8.53 16.95 51.72
CA ARG A 254 7.56 17.81 52.43
C ARG A 254 6.86 18.77 51.46
N ALA A 255 7.59 19.37 50.52
CA ALA A 255 7.04 20.26 49.50
C ALA A 255 6.04 19.54 48.57
N ALA A 256 6.22 18.23 48.33
CA ALA A 256 5.32 17.43 47.50
C ALA A 256 4.07 16.91 48.23
N ASN A 257 4.07 16.86 49.57
CA ASN A 257 2.96 16.38 50.39
C ASN A 257 2.96 17.06 51.78
N ASN A 258 2.04 17.99 52.00
CA ASN A 258 1.90 18.80 53.22
C ASN A 258 1.38 18.02 54.46
N ASN A 259 1.14 16.71 54.35
CA ASN A 259 0.67 15.91 55.49
C ASN A 259 1.80 15.26 56.30
N ASN A 260 3.07 15.48 55.96
CA ASN A 260 4.23 14.92 56.65
C ASN A 260 4.81 15.91 57.70
N ASN A 261 4.03 16.24 58.73
CA ASN A 261 4.43 17.18 59.79
C ASN A 261 5.16 16.52 60.98
N SER A 262 5.25 15.17 60.99
CA SER A 262 5.97 14.41 62.02
C SER A 262 7.36 13.99 61.53
N PRO A 263 8.44 14.25 62.29
CA PRO A 263 9.78 13.79 61.93
C PRO A 263 10.00 12.28 62.12
N LEU A 264 9.10 11.55 62.78
CA LEU A 264 9.33 10.17 63.22
C LEU A 264 8.36 9.12 62.61
N GLY A 265 7.72 9.39 61.47
CA GLY A 265 6.72 8.50 60.85
C GLY A 265 7.08 7.95 59.47
N ASP A 266 6.39 6.87 59.05
CA ASP A 266 6.41 6.36 57.67
C ASP A 266 5.77 7.40 56.69
N CYS A 267 6.30 7.54 55.45
CA CYS A 267 5.77 8.48 54.42
C CYS A 267 4.28 8.19 54.13
N HIS A 268 3.36 9.05 54.57
CA HIS A 268 1.94 8.99 54.23
C HIS A 268 1.64 9.71 52.90
N CYS A 269 2.34 9.27 51.86
CA CYS A 269 2.31 9.87 50.53
C CYS A 269 1.13 9.24 49.75
N ALA A 270 0.04 10.01 49.56
CA ALA A 270 -1.26 9.51 49.11
C ALA A 270 -1.18 8.71 47.79
N LYS A 271 -1.53 7.41 47.85
CA LYS A 271 -1.69 6.54 46.68
C LYS A 271 -3.03 6.87 46.00
N ARG A 272 -3.01 7.31 44.73
CA ARG A 272 -4.25 7.47 43.94
C ARG A 272 -4.72 6.12 43.38
N PRO A 273 -6.05 5.94 43.18
CA PRO A 273 -6.62 4.64 42.85
C PRO A 273 -6.20 4.16 41.47
N SER A 274 -5.91 2.86 41.38
CA SER A 274 -5.62 2.13 40.14
C SER A 274 -6.89 2.05 39.28
N GLY A 275 -7.10 3.03 38.42
CA GLY A 275 -8.19 3.03 37.45
C GLY A 275 -7.83 2.21 36.22
N ASN A 276 -8.24 0.94 36.18
CA ASN A 276 -8.16 0.05 35.02
C ASN A 276 -9.20 0.41 33.92
N GLY A 277 -9.39 1.71 33.66
CA GLY A 277 -10.52 2.26 32.89
C GLY A 277 -10.13 3.26 31.80
N GLY A 278 -8.88 3.24 31.32
CA GLY A 278 -8.49 4.00 30.14
C GLY A 278 -9.20 3.44 28.91
N VAL A 279 -10.26 4.11 28.45
CA VAL A 279 -10.93 3.81 27.18
C VAL A 279 -9.87 3.60 26.10
N ASN A 280 -10.05 2.56 25.29
CA ASN A 280 -9.14 1.98 24.27
C ASN A 280 -8.83 2.93 23.08
N VAL A 281 -8.64 4.22 23.35
CA VAL A 281 -8.51 5.34 22.41
C VAL A 281 -7.19 5.25 21.62
N GLY A 282 -6.11 4.76 22.24
CA GLY A 282 -4.81 4.59 21.57
C GLY A 282 -4.78 3.50 20.50
N GLY A 283 -5.55 2.41 20.68
CA GLY A 283 -5.60 1.29 19.71
C GLY A 283 -6.38 1.63 18.44
N ARG A 284 -7.50 2.36 18.56
CA ARG A 284 -8.32 2.74 17.40
C ARG A 284 -7.63 3.80 16.53
N GLN A 285 -6.84 4.68 17.13
CA GLN A 285 -6.10 5.73 16.41
C GLN A 285 -4.91 5.18 15.62
N THR A 286 -4.14 4.26 16.21
CA THR A 286 -3.05 3.59 15.50
C THR A 286 -3.59 2.75 14.34
N ALA A 287 -4.73 2.10 14.51
CA ALA A 287 -5.40 1.39 13.43
C ALA A 287 -5.89 2.30 12.30
N ALA A 288 -6.43 3.49 12.62
CA ALA A 288 -6.84 4.47 11.62
C ALA A 288 -5.65 5.03 10.81
N ALA A 289 -4.54 5.35 11.48
CA ALA A 289 -3.31 5.79 10.80
C ALA A 289 -2.72 4.68 9.91
N ALA A 290 -2.67 3.45 10.40
CA ALA A 290 -2.20 2.31 9.62
C ALA A 290 -3.06 2.08 8.39
N LEU A 291 -4.40 2.06 8.54
CA LEU A 291 -5.31 1.89 7.41
C LEU A 291 -5.14 3.02 6.38
N ALA A 292 -5.02 4.27 6.82
CA ALA A 292 -4.79 5.39 5.91
C ALA A 292 -3.48 5.22 5.11
N VAL A 293 -2.39 4.83 5.78
CA VAL A 293 -1.12 4.55 5.10
C VAL A 293 -1.25 3.39 4.12
N SER A 294 -1.88 2.29 4.52
CA SER A 294 -2.07 1.12 3.65
C SER A 294 -2.93 1.44 2.42
N LEU A 295 -4.01 2.22 2.59
CA LEU A 295 -4.81 2.75 1.48
C LEU A 295 -3.98 3.70 0.60
N GLY A 296 -3.10 4.51 1.20
CA GLY A 296 -2.16 5.35 0.47
C GLY A 296 -1.26 4.55 -0.44
N PHE A 297 -0.63 3.49 0.08
CA PHE A 297 0.22 2.58 -0.72
C PHE A 297 -0.58 1.85 -1.80
N LEU A 298 -1.85 1.51 -1.55
CA LEU A 298 -2.70 0.84 -2.52
C LEU A 298 -3.13 1.77 -3.67
N VAL A 299 -3.51 3.01 -3.35
CA VAL A 299 -4.18 3.91 -4.32
C VAL A 299 -3.20 4.86 -5.00
N LEU A 300 -2.34 5.57 -4.25
CA LEU A 300 -1.53 6.67 -4.79
C LEU A 300 -0.59 6.24 -5.92
N PRO A 301 0.12 5.11 -5.84
CA PRO A 301 0.99 4.66 -6.93
C PRO A 301 0.21 4.19 -8.16
N PHE A 302 -1.04 3.76 -7.99
CA PHE A 302 -1.89 3.27 -9.08
C PHE A 302 -2.58 4.39 -9.87
N LEU A 303 -2.80 5.57 -9.26
CA LEU A 303 -3.52 6.67 -9.89
C LEU A 303 -2.99 7.07 -11.28
N PRO A 304 -1.67 7.23 -11.51
CA PRO A 304 -1.14 7.62 -12.82
C PRO A 304 -1.44 6.58 -13.92
N ALA A 305 -1.59 5.31 -13.56
CA ALA A 305 -1.83 4.19 -14.47
C ALA A 305 -3.31 3.76 -14.57
N SER A 306 -4.20 4.41 -13.81
CA SER A 306 -5.60 3.98 -13.64
C SER A 306 -6.52 4.24 -14.84
N ASN A 307 -6.07 4.95 -15.87
CA ASN A 307 -6.88 5.48 -16.97
C ASN A 307 -8.01 6.48 -16.57
N LEU A 308 -8.12 6.85 -15.29
CA LEU A 308 -9.17 7.77 -14.80
C LEU A 308 -8.87 9.25 -15.09
N PHE A 309 -7.61 9.66 -14.93
CA PHE A 309 -7.18 11.05 -15.09
C PHE A 309 -6.46 11.28 -16.42
N PHE A 310 -5.72 10.28 -16.88
CA PHE A 310 -4.94 10.30 -18.10
C PHE A 310 -5.07 8.94 -18.76
N TYR A 311 -5.30 8.90 -20.07
CA TYR A 311 -5.29 7.64 -20.81
C TYR A 311 -3.85 7.16 -20.97
N VAL A 312 -3.69 5.85 -20.82
CA VAL A 312 -2.41 5.17 -20.93
C VAL A 312 -2.51 4.11 -22.01
N GLY A 313 -1.39 3.81 -22.68
CA GLY A 313 -1.30 2.82 -23.76
C GLY A 313 -1.40 1.36 -23.30
N PHE A 314 -2.12 1.06 -22.22
CA PHE A 314 -2.52 -0.29 -21.86
C PHE A 314 -3.84 -0.23 -21.09
N VAL A 315 -4.61 -1.31 -21.18
CA VAL A 315 -5.86 -1.44 -20.43
C VAL A 315 -5.56 -1.86 -18.99
N ILE A 316 -4.78 -2.94 -18.82
CA ILE A 316 -4.33 -3.48 -17.53
C ILE A 316 -2.87 -3.90 -17.68
N ALA A 317 -2.08 -3.77 -16.61
CA ALA A 317 -0.74 -4.35 -16.53
C ALA A 317 -0.47 -4.81 -15.10
N GLU A 318 0.03 -6.04 -14.94
CA GLU A 318 0.19 -6.66 -13.62
C GLU A 318 1.35 -6.04 -12.86
N ARG A 319 2.46 -5.76 -13.57
CA ARG A 319 3.65 -5.10 -12.99
C ARG A 319 3.35 -3.78 -12.29
N ILE A 320 2.31 -3.06 -12.72
CA ILE A 320 1.89 -1.78 -12.11
C ILE A 320 1.32 -2.00 -10.70
N LEU A 321 0.80 -3.19 -10.43
CA LEU A 321 0.25 -3.57 -9.13
C LEU A 321 1.34 -4.01 -8.15
N TYR A 322 2.62 -4.05 -8.54
CA TYR A 322 3.72 -4.41 -7.66
C TYR A 322 3.80 -3.50 -6.42
N LEU A 323 3.88 -2.18 -6.59
CA LEU A 323 3.90 -1.24 -5.46
C LEU A 323 2.53 -1.14 -4.74
N PRO A 324 1.37 -1.05 -5.44
CA PRO A 324 0.04 -1.17 -4.82
C PRO A 324 -0.16 -2.40 -3.94
N SER A 325 0.45 -3.54 -4.30
CA SER A 325 0.33 -4.78 -3.53
C SER A 325 0.92 -4.66 -2.12
N VAL A 326 1.86 -3.73 -1.88
CA VAL A 326 2.34 -3.40 -0.52
C VAL A 326 1.16 -2.94 0.34
N GLY A 327 0.32 -2.05 -0.19
CA GLY A 327 -0.87 -1.56 0.49
C GLY A 327 -1.89 -2.67 0.75
N ALA A 328 -2.16 -3.51 -0.25
CA ALA A 328 -3.06 -4.65 -0.13
C ALA A 328 -2.58 -5.64 0.95
N CYS A 329 -1.30 -6.03 0.92
CA CYS A 329 -0.71 -6.94 1.90
C CYS A 329 -0.74 -6.37 3.33
N LEU A 330 -0.53 -5.06 3.49
CA LEU A 330 -0.66 -4.39 4.80
C LEU A 330 -2.09 -4.46 5.34
N ILE A 331 -3.10 -4.25 4.49
CA ILE A 331 -4.51 -4.35 4.87
C ILE A 331 -4.85 -5.79 5.28
N ILE A 332 -4.49 -6.77 4.45
CA ILE A 332 -4.76 -8.19 4.71
C ILE A 332 -4.04 -8.65 5.98
N GLY A 333 -2.74 -8.32 6.14
CA GLY A 333 -1.96 -8.66 7.33
C GLY A 333 -2.54 -8.05 8.62
N ALA A 334 -3.03 -6.81 8.55
CA ALA A 334 -3.74 -6.17 9.66
C ALA A 334 -5.09 -6.84 9.96
N ALA A 335 -5.85 -7.19 8.93
CA ALA A 335 -7.14 -7.87 9.05
C ALA A 335 -6.99 -9.27 9.69
N VAL A 336 -6.06 -10.08 9.19
CA VAL A 336 -5.78 -11.43 9.74
C VAL A 336 -5.32 -11.35 11.19
N SER A 337 -4.40 -10.43 11.52
CA SER A 337 -3.98 -10.22 12.91
C SER A 337 -5.13 -9.79 13.82
N GLY A 338 -6.03 -8.92 13.31
CA GLY A 338 -7.27 -8.54 13.98
C GLY A 338 -8.17 -9.75 14.26
N CYS A 339 -8.44 -10.57 13.23
CA CYS A 339 -9.23 -11.80 13.33
C CYS A 339 -8.62 -12.78 14.33
N TYR A 340 -7.30 -13.01 14.28
CA TYR A 340 -6.60 -13.86 15.23
C TYR A 340 -6.78 -13.38 16.67
N ARG A 341 -6.65 -12.07 16.90
CA ARG A 341 -6.80 -11.47 18.23
C ARG A 341 -8.24 -11.55 18.75
N ILE A 342 -9.23 -11.41 17.87
CA ILE A 342 -10.65 -11.58 18.20
C ILE A 342 -10.95 -13.05 18.54
N ALA A 343 -10.49 -13.99 17.70
CA ALA A 343 -10.65 -15.43 17.93
C ALA A 343 -10.04 -15.90 19.25
N ARG A 344 -8.89 -15.33 19.62
CA ARG A 344 -8.19 -15.56 20.90
C ARG A 344 -8.87 -14.92 22.12
N ARG A 345 -9.66 -13.85 21.93
CA ARG A 345 -10.21 -13.05 23.04
C ARG A 345 -11.19 -13.85 23.91
N ASN A 346 -11.86 -14.85 23.34
CA ASN A 346 -12.81 -15.71 24.05
C ASN A 346 -12.14 -16.98 24.63
N GLY A 347 -10.81 -17.01 24.79
CA GLY A 347 -10.08 -18.15 25.38
C GLY A 347 -9.93 -19.39 24.48
N SER A 348 -10.61 -19.44 23.33
CA SER A 348 -10.56 -20.59 22.42
C SER A 348 -9.25 -20.65 21.64
N LYS A 349 -8.33 -21.51 22.10
CA LYS A 349 -7.06 -21.80 21.39
C LYS A 349 -7.32 -22.40 20.01
N THR A 350 -8.38 -23.19 19.86
CA THR A 350 -8.78 -23.85 18.60
C THR A 350 -9.10 -22.83 17.51
N ARG A 351 -9.92 -21.81 17.82
CA ARG A 351 -10.25 -20.75 16.83
C ARG A 351 -9.01 -19.94 16.42
N GLY A 352 -8.13 -19.64 17.36
CA GLY A 352 -6.85 -18.98 17.05
C GLY A 352 -5.96 -19.82 16.12
N ARG A 353 -5.86 -21.14 16.38
CA ARG A 353 -5.14 -22.07 15.50
C ARG A 353 -5.79 -22.19 14.11
N ALA A 354 -7.12 -22.20 14.04
CA ALA A 354 -7.83 -22.23 12.76
C ALA A 354 -7.52 -21.00 11.89
N VAL A 355 -7.47 -19.80 12.46
CA VAL A 355 -7.08 -18.58 11.72
C VAL A 355 -5.63 -18.69 11.21
N LEU A 356 -4.71 -19.18 12.02
CA LEU A 356 -3.31 -19.37 11.59
C LEU A 356 -3.19 -20.44 10.51
N LEU A 357 -3.91 -21.56 10.63
CA LEU A 357 -3.94 -22.61 9.62
C LEU A 357 -4.51 -22.09 8.30
N ALA A 358 -5.64 -21.39 8.33
CA ALA A 358 -6.21 -20.78 7.13
C ALA A 358 -5.25 -19.77 6.48
N THR A 359 -4.51 -19.01 7.28
CA THR A 359 -3.48 -18.09 6.78
C THR A 359 -2.31 -18.84 6.14
N ALA A 360 -1.87 -19.95 6.75
CA ALA A 360 -0.81 -20.80 6.20
C ALA A 360 -1.24 -21.46 4.88
N ILE A 361 -2.49 -21.93 4.79
CA ILE A 361 -3.08 -22.46 3.55
C ILE A 361 -3.13 -21.38 2.48
N LEU A 362 -3.60 -20.16 2.81
CA LEU A 362 -3.61 -19.04 1.87
C LEU A 362 -2.20 -18.74 1.33
N ILE A 363 -1.20 -18.64 2.21
CA ILE A 363 0.19 -18.43 1.80
C ILE A 363 0.66 -19.58 0.92
N GLY A 364 0.37 -20.85 1.27
CA GLY A 364 0.72 -22.01 0.47
C GLY A 364 0.09 -22.01 -0.93
N VAL A 365 -1.19 -21.64 -1.04
CA VAL A 365 -1.89 -21.50 -2.32
C VAL A 365 -1.28 -20.37 -3.15
N MET A 366 -1.00 -19.23 -2.55
CA MET A 366 -0.36 -18.10 -3.24
C MET A 366 1.05 -18.46 -3.72
N SER A 367 1.84 -19.16 -2.90
CA SER A 367 3.14 -19.71 -3.29
C SER A 367 3.02 -20.66 -4.48
N ALA A 368 2.10 -21.64 -4.41
CA ALA A 368 1.89 -22.59 -5.50
C ALA A 368 1.50 -21.88 -6.80
N LYS A 369 0.61 -20.89 -6.73
CA LYS A 369 0.20 -20.09 -7.90
C LYS A 369 1.36 -19.26 -8.46
N THR A 370 2.23 -18.72 -7.60
CA THR A 370 3.44 -18.01 -8.04
C THR A 370 4.42 -18.96 -8.74
N LEU A 371 4.60 -20.18 -8.22
CA LEU A 371 5.46 -21.18 -8.87
C LEU A 371 4.92 -21.60 -10.25
N VAL A 372 3.61 -21.85 -10.35
CA VAL A 372 2.96 -22.14 -11.63
C VAL A 372 3.12 -20.96 -12.59
N ARG A 373 2.83 -19.74 -12.12
CA ARG A 373 2.94 -18.53 -12.94
C ARG A 373 4.37 -18.28 -13.41
N ASN A 374 5.38 -18.59 -12.60
CA ASN A 374 6.79 -18.45 -13.01
C ASN A 374 7.17 -19.43 -14.13
N ALA A 375 6.50 -20.58 -14.25
CA ALA A 375 6.73 -21.50 -15.36
C ALA A 375 6.34 -20.89 -16.71
N ASP A 376 5.31 -20.03 -16.73
CA ASP A 376 4.92 -19.29 -17.94
C ASP A 376 6.04 -18.36 -18.44
N TRP A 377 6.92 -17.89 -17.55
CA TRP A 377 8.02 -16.98 -17.87
C TRP A 377 9.34 -17.70 -18.18
N ARG A 378 9.31 -19.03 -18.35
CA ARG A 378 10.53 -19.83 -18.60
C ARG A 378 11.13 -19.57 -19.97
N ASP A 379 10.28 -19.46 -20.98
CA ASP A 379 10.63 -19.28 -22.39
C ASP A 379 9.47 -18.59 -23.12
N GLU A 380 9.74 -18.05 -24.31
CA GLU A 380 8.79 -17.24 -25.07
C GLU A 380 7.57 -18.05 -25.55
N GLU A 381 7.76 -19.31 -25.92
CA GLU A 381 6.68 -20.20 -26.35
C GLU A 381 5.69 -20.47 -25.20
N SER A 382 6.19 -20.82 -24.01
CA SER A 382 5.40 -20.99 -22.80
C SER A 382 4.66 -19.71 -22.42
N LEU A 383 5.32 -18.56 -22.54
CA LEU A 383 4.73 -17.25 -22.24
C LEU A 383 3.56 -16.94 -23.17
N TYR A 384 3.75 -17.08 -24.48
CA TYR A 384 2.69 -16.82 -25.45
C TYR A 384 1.55 -17.83 -25.37
N ARG A 385 1.85 -19.12 -25.13
CA ARG A 385 0.82 -20.13 -24.87
C ARG A 385 -0.04 -19.81 -23.65
N SER A 386 0.57 -19.33 -22.56
CA SER A 386 -0.17 -18.96 -21.34
C SER A 386 -1.19 -17.83 -21.57
N ALA A 387 -0.94 -16.96 -22.55
CA ALA A 387 -1.76 -15.79 -22.84
C ALA A 387 -2.89 -16.04 -23.86
N LEU A 388 -2.94 -17.21 -24.49
CA LEU A 388 -3.97 -17.56 -25.49
C LEU A 388 -5.39 -17.42 -24.96
N GLN A 389 -5.59 -17.59 -23.64
CA GLN A 389 -6.91 -17.46 -23.00
C GLN A 389 -7.34 -16.00 -22.78
N VAL A 390 -6.40 -15.05 -22.81
CA VAL A 390 -6.65 -13.64 -22.46
C VAL A 390 -6.56 -12.73 -23.67
N ASN A 391 -5.53 -12.89 -24.50
CA ASN A 391 -5.36 -12.15 -25.74
C ASN A 391 -4.96 -13.09 -26.90
N PRO A 392 -5.87 -13.99 -27.35
CA PRO A 392 -5.56 -14.95 -28.39
C PRO A 392 -4.95 -14.34 -29.66
N PRO A 393 -5.47 -13.26 -30.27
CA PRO A 393 -4.94 -12.79 -31.55
C PRO A 393 -3.45 -12.42 -31.48
N LYS A 394 -3.05 -11.66 -30.46
CA LYS A 394 -1.65 -11.24 -30.32
C LYS A 394 -0.75 -12.37 -29.80
N ALA A 395 -1.27 -13.21 -28.92
CA ALA A 395 -0.54 -14.38 -28.42
C ALA A 395 -0.26 -15.39 -29.55
N TYR A 396 -1.23 -15.69 -30.41
CA TYR A 396 -1.02 -16.54 -31.58
C TYR A 396 -0.07 -15.92 -32.60
N GLY A 397 -0.18 -14.60 -32.87
CA GLY A 397 0.75 -13.90 -33.75
C GLY A 397 2.20 -14.02 -33.28
N ASN A 398 2.47 -13.72 -32.01
CA ASN A 398 3.81 -13.86 -31.45
C ASN A 398 4.27 -15.32 -31.39
N LEU A 399 3.37 -16.25 -31.05
CA LEU A 399 3.67 -17.68 -31.02
C LEU A 399 4.09 -18.18 -32.42
N GLY A 400 3.41 -17.74 -33.48
CA GLY A 400 3.76 -18.06 -34.86
C GLY A 400 5.18 -17.59 -35.21
N SER A 401 5.55 -16.36 -34.83
CA SER A 401 6.91 -15.84 -35.04
C SER A 401 7.97 -16.71 -34.36
N ILE A 402 7.75 -17.08 -33.09
CA ILE A 402 8.69 -17.95 -32.35
C ILE A 402 8.78 -19.35 -32.97
N LEU A 403 7.65 -19.95 -33.36
CA LEU A 403 7.63 -21.27 -34.00
C LEU A 403 8.35 -21.24 -35.35
N SER A 404 8.20 -20.16 -36.12
CA SER A 404 8.90 -19.96 -37.38
C SER A 404 10.40 -19.85 -37.17
N GLU A 405 10.86 -19.08 -36.19
CA GLU A 405 12.28 -18.96 -35.82
C GLU A 405 12.89 -20.31 -35.38
N GLN A 406 12.10 -21.17 -34.74
CA GLN A 406 12.49 -22.54 -34.37
C GLN A 406 12.48 -23.53 -35.56
N GLY A 407 12.05 -23.11 -36.75
CA GLY A 407 11.92 -23.96 -37.93
C GLY A 407 10.67 -24.85 -37.95
N ARG A 408 9.73 -24.66 -37.02
CA ARG A 408 8.45 -25.41 -36.92
C ARG A 408 7.38 -24.75 -37.79
N ILE A 409 7.64 -24.69 -39.10
CA ILE A 409 6.87 -23.88 -40.06
C ILE A 409 5.38 -24.22 -40.10
N ALA A 410 5.03 -25.51 -40.07
CA ALA A 410 3.62 -25.94 -40.11
C ALA A 410 2.82 -25.45 -38.88
N GLU A 411 3.43 -25.50 -37.69
CA GLU A 411 2.79 -24.98 -36.47
C GLU A 411 2.74 -23.45 -36.45
N ALA A 412 3.74 -22.79 -37.04
CA ALA A 412 3.76 -21.34 -37.19
C ALA A 412 2.63 -20.84 -38.09
N GLU A 413 2.44 -21.48 -39.26
CA GLU A 413 1.34 -21.21 -40.18
C GLU A 413 -0.01 -21.37 -39.47
N GLU A 414 -0.21 -22.49 -38.75
CA GLU A 414 -1.42 -22.71 -37.98
C GLU A 414 -1.66 -21.59 -36.96
N ALA A 415 -0.61 -21.19 -36.21
CA ALA A 415 -0.71 -20.11 -35.24
C ALA A 415 -1.10 -18.77 -35.90
N PHE A 416 -0.45 -18.38 -36.99
CA PHE A 416 -0.82 -17.16 -37.72
C PHE A 416 -2.25 -17.21 -38.27
N VAL A 417 -2.68 -18.34 -38.82
CA VAL A 417 -4.06 -18.53 -39.29
C VAL A 417 -5.05 -18.39 -38.13
N GLN A 418 -4.77 -18.96 -36.96
CA GLN A 418 -5.63 -18.77 -35.77
C GLN A 418 -5.66 -17.30 -35.34
N ALA A 419 -4.51 -16.61 -35.34
CA ALA A 419 -4.42 -15.19 -35.02
C ALA A 419 -5.36 -14.37 -35.93
N LEU A 420 -5.33 -14.61 -37.24
CA LEU A 420 -6.17 -13.94 -38.23
C LEU A 420 -7.66 -14.33 -38.14
N ARG A 421 -7.98 -15.55 -37.68
CA ARG A 421 -9.37 -15.94 -37.38
C ARG A 421 -9.94 -15.10 -36.23
N TYR A 422 -9.16 -14.86 -35.18
CA TYR A 422 -9.58 -13.98 -34.09
C TYR A 422 -9.64 -12.52 -34.51
N ARG A 423 -8.66 -12.06 -35.31
CA ARG A 423 -8.59 -10.69 -35.80
C ARG A 423 -8.02 -10.64 -37.22
N PRO A 424 -8.87 -10.49 -38.25
CA PRO A 424 -8.42 -10.50 -39.64
C PRO A 424 -7.52 -9.32 -40.04
N ASN A 425 -7.56 -8.21 -39.30
CA ASN A 425 -6.81 -6.99 -39.62
C ASN A 425 -5.57 -6.86 -38.71
N MET A 426 -4.58 -7.74 -38.93
CA MET A 426 -3.27 -7.70 -38.28
C MET A 426 -2.18 -7.75 -39.36
N ALA A 427 -1.71 -6.59 -39.77
CA ALA A 427 -0.77 -6.44 -40.89
C ALA A 427 0.57 -7.15 -40.65
N ASP A 428 1.04 -7.14 -39.40
CA ASP A 428 2.22 -7.88 -38.94
C ASP A 428 2.06 -9.39 -39.12
N VAL A 429 0.88 -9.94 -38.81
CA VAL A 429 0.61 -11.36 -39.01
C VAL A 429 0.46 -11.73 -40.48
N HIS A 430 -0.19 -10.90 -41.29
CA HIS A 430 -0.26 -11.10 -42.75
C HIS A 430 1.11 -11.02 -43.44
N TYR A 431 2.04 -10.24 -42.90
CA TYR A 431 3.40 -10.15 -43.43
C TYR A 431 4.23 -11.40 -43.10
N ASN A 432 4.00 -12.01 -41.94
CA ASN A 432 4.76 -13.17 -41.47
C ASN A 432 4.23 -14.52 -41.99
N LEU A 433 2.94 -14.60 -42.32
CA LEU A 433 2.27 -15.75 -42.95
C LEU A 433 2.59 -15.80 -44.45
#